data_AF-A0A239SU65-F1
#
_entry.id   AF-A0A239SU65-F1
#
_cell.length_a   1.000
_cell.length_b   1.000
_cell.length_c   1.000
_cell.angle_alpha   90.00
_cell.angle_beta   90.00
_cell.angle_gamma   90.00
#
_symmetry.space_group_name_H-M   'P 1'
#
loop_
_entity.id
_entity.type
_entity.pdbx_description
1 polymer ?
#
loop_
_entity_poly.entity_id
_entity_poly.type
_entity_poly.pdbx_seq_one_letter_code
_entity_poly.pdbx_strand_id
1 'polypeptide(L)'
;MELSVHAQIEEEIFYPAGRSAIKEQDLLDEATVEHTGAKDLIAQIRASDDVNDMFDAKVKVLGEYIDHHVKEGGNEMFPKARASKLDLIEMRDTLQARKEELMAEVMA
;
A
#
# COMPACT_ATOMS: atom_id res chain seq x y z
N MET A 1 -11.42 1.63 -3.24
CA MET A 1 -11.55 0.71 -2.10
C MET A 1 -10.29 -0.12 -1.95
N GLU A 2 -9.98 -0.94 -2.96
CA GLU A 2 -8.81 -1.83 -2.99
C GLU A 2 -7.48 -1.18 -2.59
N LEU A 3 -7.16 0.02 -3.10
CA LEU A 3 -5.90 0.72 -2.75
C LEU A 3 -5.77 0.99 -1.25
N SER A 4 -6.86 1.41 -0.59
CA SER A 4 -6.85 1.68 0.85
C SER A 4 -6.71 0.40 1.66
N VAL A 5 -7.37 -0.69 1.22
CA VAL A 5 -7.24 -2.01 1.86
C VAL A 5 -5.84 -2.59 1.67
N HIS A 6 -5.27 -2.47 0.47
CA HIS A 6 -3.90 -2.88 0.18
C HIS A 6 -2.90 -2.16 1.08
N ALA A 7 -2.99 -0.83 1.17
CA ALA A 7 -2.13 -0.07 2.05
C ALA A 7 -2.28 -0.48 3.53
N GLN A 8 -3.52 -0.76 3.96
CA GLN A 8 -3.81 -1.16 5.34
C GLN A 8 -3.22 -2.53 5.70
N ILE A 9 -3.36 -3.55 4.85
CA ILE A 9 -2.82 -4.88 5.15
C ILE A 9 -1.29 -4.86 5.19
N GLU A 10 -0.65 -4.05 4.35
CA GLU A 10 0.81 -3.90 4.36
C GLU A 10 1.27 -3.19 5.64
N GLU A 11 0.59 -2.13 6.06
CA GLU A 11 0.89 -1.42 7.30
C GLU A 11 0.65 -2.26 8.56
N GLU A 12 -0.42 -3.06 8.59
CA GLU A 12 -0.79 -3.89 9.74
C GLU A 12 0.13 -5.12 9.87
N ILE A 13 0.57 -5.71 8.76
CA ILE A 13 1.19 -7.03 8.75
C ILE A 13 2.59 -7.01 8.13
N PHE A 14 2.73 -6.48 6.91
CA PHE A 14 3.99 -6.55 6.17
C PHE A 14 5.06 -5.63 6.75
N TYR A 15 4.76 -4.36 7.03
CA TYR A 15 5.74 -3.40 7.54
C TYR A 15 6.30 -3.76 8.91
N PRO A 16 5.52 -4.17 9.93
CA PRO A 16 6.09 -4.59 11.21
C PRO A 16 7.04 -5.78 11.08
N ALA A 17 6.68 -6.76 10.26
CA ALA A 17 7.51 -7.92 9.99
C ALA A 17 8.76 -7.55 9.17
N GLY A 18 8.60 -6.72 8.15
CA GLY A 18 9.66 -6.15 7.33
C GLY A 18 10.67 -5.38 8.16
N ARG A 19 10.21 -4.50 9.07
CA ARG A 19 11.08 -3.74 9.98
C ARG A 19 11.94 -4.64 10.86
N SER A 20 11.44 -5.82 11.20
CA SER A 20 12.17 -6.81 12.01
C SER A 20 13.18 -7.64 11.21
N ALA A 21 13.05 -7.71 9.88
CA ALA A 21 13.75 -8.69 9.05
C ALA A 21 14.59 -8.10 7.90
N ILE A 22 14.31 -6.86 7.48
CA ILE A 22 14.97 -6.13 6.39
C ILE A 22 15.87 -5.04 7.00
N LYS A 23 17.03 -4.76 6.39
CA LYS A 23 18.00 -3.80 6.93
C LYS A 23 17.71 -2.36 6.48
N GLU A 24 17.20 -2.22 5.27
CA GLU A 24 16.85 -0.98 4.59
C GLU A 24 15.54 -0.43 5.13
N GLN A 25 15.63 0.24 6.28
CA GLN A 25 14.48 0.82 6.97
C GLN A 25 13.94 2.07 6.26
N ASP A 26 14.80 2.77 5.53
CA ASP A 26 14.44 3.89 4.67
C ASP A 26 13.37 3.50 3.65
N LEU A 27 13.51 2.34 3.02
CA LEU A 27 12.53 1.80 2.08
C LEU A 27 11.14 1.59 2.72
N LEU A 28 11.10 1.16 3.99
CA LEU A 28 9.85 0.97 4.73
C LEU A 28 9.24 2.30 5.20
N ASP A 29 10.10 3.28 5.52
CA ASP A 29 9.69 4.64 5.88
C ASP A 29 9.12 5.37 4.67
N GLU A 30 9.77 5.26 3.51
CA GLU A 30 9.31 5.81 2.23
C GLU A 30 7.94 5.24 1.85
N ALA A 31 7.79 3.91 1.81
CA ALA A 31 6.51 3.27 1.53
C ALA A 31 5.38 3.68 2.51
N THR A 32 5.70 3.97 3.77
CA THR A 32 4.73 4.49 4.76
C THR A 32 4.26 5.91 4.40
N VAL A 33 5.19 6.77 3.96
CA VAL A 33 4.86 8.14 3.51
C VAL A 33 4.06 8.10 2.22
N GLU A 34 4.43 7.24 1.27
CA GLU A 34 3.69 7.04 0.02
C GLU A 34 2.24 6.61 0.27
N HIS A 35 2.02 5.66 1.17
CA HIS A 35 0.67 5.25 1.56
C HIS A 35 -0.16 6.40 2.13
N THR A 36 0.45 7.22 2.99
CA THR A 36 -0.22 8.39 3.56
C THR A 36 -0.61 9.37 2.46
N GLY A 37 0.32 9.70 1.55
CA GLY A 37 0.05 10.59 0.41
C GLY A 37 -1.02 10.04 -0.53
N ALA A 38 -1.00 8.74 -0.83
CA ALA A 38 -2.02 8.09 -1.65
C ALA A 38 -3.41 8.13 -0.99
N LYS A 39 -3.50 7.84 0.33
CA LYS A 39 -4.74 7.91 1.10
C LYS A 39 -5.32 9.33 1.13
N ASP A 40 -4.48 10.33 1.36
CA ASP A 40 -4.88 11.74 1.36
C ASP A 40 -5.42 12.16 -0.01
N LEU A 41 -4.74 11.75 -1.09
CA LEU A 41 -5.18 12.07 -2.45
C LEU A 41 -6.49 11.35 -2.81
N ILE A 42 -6.67 10.09 -2.39
CA ILE A 42 -7.94 9.37 -2.50
C ILE A 42 -9.06 10.11 -1.75
N ALA A 43 -8.81 10.62 -0.55
CA ALA A 43 -9.79 11.38 0.23
C ALA A 43 -10.17 12.67 -0.50
N GLN A 44 -9.20 13.41 -1.07
CA GLN A 44 -9.45 14.60 -1.86
C GLN A 44 -10.25 14.33 -3.14
N ILE A 45 -10.00 13.21 -3.82
CA ILE A 45 -10.75 12.78 -5.01
C ILE A 45 -12.19 12.46 -4.62
N ARG A 46 -12.39 11.71 -3.53
CA ARG A 46 -13.72 11.35 -3.02
C ARG A 46 -14.55 12.54 -2.55
N ALA A 47 -13.89 13.57 -2.00
CA ALA A 47 -14.53 14.80 -1.55
C ALA A 47 -14.71 15.85 -2.67
N SER A 48 -14.34 15.53 -3.92
CA SER A 48 -14.53 16.46 -5.03
C SER A 48 -15.99 16.46 -5.49
N ASP A 49 -16.63 17.63 -5.44
CA ASP A 49 -18.05 17.79 -5.81
C ASP A 49 -18.28 17.78 -7.33
N ASP A 50 -17.27 18.13 -8.12
CA ASP A 50 -17.32 18.22 -9.58
C ASP A 50 -16.19 17.40 -10.24
N VAL A 51 -16.54 16.71 -11.32
CA VAL A 51 -15.55 16.07 -12.22
C VAL A 51 -15.09 17.13 -13.23
N ASN A 52 -13.90 17.68 -12.99
CA ASN A 52 -13.27 18.74 -13.78
C ASN A 52 -11.77 18.47 -13.99
N ASP A 53 -11.07 19.37 -14.67
CA ASP A 53 -9.63 19.22 -14.96
C ASP A 53 -8.77 18.94 -13.71
N MET A 54 -9.16 19.47 -12.54
CA MET A 54 -8.44 19.19 -11.29
C MET A 54 -8.76 17.82 -10.71
N PHE A 55 -9.96 17.31 -10.91
CA PHE A 55 -10.28 15.91 -10.59
C PHE A 55 -9.40 14.98 -11.42
N ASP A 56 -9.34 15.20 -12.74
CA ASP A 56 -8.52 14.40 -13.66
C ASP A 56 -7.03 14.44 -13.30
N ALA A 57 -6.52 15.63 -12.97
CA ALA A 57 -5.14 15.79 -12.53
C ALA A 57 -4.85 15.03 -11.23
N LYS A 58 -5.76 15.04 -10.23
CA LYS A 58 -5.61 14.25 -9.00
C LYS A 58 -5.60 12.75 -9.28
N VAL A 59 -6.51 12.26 -10.12
CA VAL A 59 -6.57 10.84 -10.51
C VAL A 59 -5.28 10.42 -11.21
N LYS A 60 -4.76 11.26 -12.11
CA LYS A 60 -3.49 11.01 -12.79
C LYS A 60 -2.33 10.91 -11.80
N VAL A 61 -2.18 11.88 -10.90
CA VAL A 61 -1.09 11.87 -9.90
C VAL A 61 -1.21 10.68 -8.95
N LEU A 62 -2.43 10.29 -8.57
CA LEU A 62 -2.63 9.07 -7.79
C LEU A 62 -2.11 7.84 -8.56
N GLY A 63 -2.41 7.74 -9.86
CA GLY A 63 -1.88 6.68 -10.70
C GLY A 63 -0.35 6.64 -10.74
N GLU A 64 0.30 7.81 -10.81
CA GLU A 64 1.76 7.93 -10.78
C GLU A 64 2.34 7.48 -9.42
N TYR A 65 1.72 7.84 -8.30
CA TYR A 65 2.13 7.39 -6.97
C TYR A 65 2.01 5.87 -6.83
N ILE A 66 0.88 5.29 -7.27
CA ILE A 66 0.69 3.83 -7.20
C ILE A 66 1.69 3.09 -8.11
N ASP A 67 1.96 3.60 -9.31
CA ASP A 67 2.94 2.98 -10.21
C ASP A 67 4.37 3.03 -9.63
N HIS A 68 4.73 4.13 -8.97
CA HIS A 68 6.02 4.23 -8.29
C HIS A 68 6.12 3.22 -7.13
N HIS A 69 5.13 3.24 -6.23
CA HIS A 69 5.06 2.35 -5.08
C HIS A 69 5.14 0.87 -5.48
N VAL A 70 4.36 0.44 -6.47
CA VAL A 70 4.36 -0.96 -6.95
C VAL A 70 5.72 -1.35 -7.54
N LYS A 71 6.38 -0.44 -8.27
CA LYS A 71 7.70 -0.70 -8.85
C LYS A 71 8.77 -0.83 -7.77
N GLU A 72 8.77 0.05 -6.77
CA GLU A 72 9.68 -0.02 -5.64
C GLU A 72 9.47 -1.31 -4.83
N GLY A 73 8.21 -1.63 -4.52
CA GLY A 73 7.82 -2.87 -3.86
C GLY A 73 8.38 -4.10 -4.59
N GLY A 74 8.17 -4.18 -5.91
CA GLY A 74 8.62 -5.31 -6.72
C GLY A 74 10.14 -5.39 -6.91
N ASN A 75 10.79 -4.27 -7.17
CA ASN A 75 12.20 -4.22 -7.55
C ASN A 75 13.16 -4.15 -6.36
N GLU A 76 12.70 -3.65 -5.21
CA GLU A 76 13.56 -3.35 -4.07
C GLU A 76 13.09 -4.07 -2.81
N MET A 77 11.83 -3.87 -2.40
CA MET A 77 11.32 -4.39 -1.12
C MET A 77 11.19 -5.91 -1.13
N PHE A 78 10.51 -6.49 -2.12
CA PHE A 78 10.23 -7.92 -2.16
C PHE A 78 11.48 -8.79 -2.35
N PRO A 79 12.51 -8.40 -3.14
CA PRO A 79 13.79 -9.11 -3.14
C PRO A 79 14.43 -9.17 -1.75
N LYS A 80 14.38 -8.09 -0.98
CA LYS A 80 14.92 -8.05 0.39
C LYS A 80 14.10 -8.92 1.34
N ALA A 81 12.77 -8.87 1.24
CA ALA A 81 11.88 -9.74 2.00
C ALA A 81 12.15 -11.23 1.71
N ARG A 82 12.34 -11.60 0.44
CA ARG A 82 12.69 -12.98 0.01
C ARG A 82 14.07 -13.43 0.50
N ALA A 83 15.01 -12.51 0.66
CA ALA A 83 16.35 -12.80 1.19
C ALA A 83 16.40 -12.80 2.73
N SER A 84 15.31 -12.41 3.38
CA SER A 84 15.21 -12.34 4.85
C SER A 84 14.82 -13.68 5.47
N LYS A 85 14.55 -13.68 6.78
CA LYS A 85 14.05 -14.85 7.51
C LYS A 85 12.52 -14.92 7.61
N LEU A 86 11.80 -14.05 6.92
CA LEU A 86 10.34 -14.03 6.94
C LEU A 86 9.76 -15.30 6.31
N ASP A 87 8.74 -15.87 6.95
CA ASP A 87 7.89 -16.87 6.32
C ASP A 87 6.87 -16.16 5.41
N LEU A 88 7.23 -16.04 4.13
CA LEU A 88 6.41 -15.34 3.14
C LEU A 88 5.15 -16.12 2.74
N ILE A 89 5.10 -17.44 2.99
CA ILE A 89 3.92 -18.24 2.68
C ILE A 89 2.87 -18.05 3.77
N GLU A 90 3.28 -18.15 5.04
CA GLU A 90 2.39 -17.86 6.17
C GLU A 90 1.91 -16.40 6.13
N MET A 91 2.81 -15.47 5.80
CA MET A 91 2.46 -14.06 5.68
C MET A 91 1.47 -13.79 4.55
N ARG A 92 1.60 -14.46 3.40
CA ARG A 92 0.61 -14.36 2.30
C ARG A 92 -0.77 -14.76 2.80
N ASP A 93 -0.88 -15.87 3.51
CA ASP A 93 -2.17 -16.38 4.00
C ASP A 93 -2.80 -15.41 5.00
N THR A 94 -1.97 -14.84 5.89
CA THR A 94 -2.40 -13.80 6.84
C THR A 94 -2.88 -12.53 6.12
N LEU A 95 -2.11 -12.04 5.14
CA LEU A 95 -2.47 -10.86 4.34
C LEU A 95 -3.77 -11.08 3.56
N GLN A 96 -3.94 -12.27 2.95
CA GLN A 96 -5.14 -12.59 2.19
C GLN A 96 -6.38 -12.66 3.08
N ALA A 97 -6.30 -13.34 4.22
CA ALA A 97 -7.42 -13.40 5.17
C ALA A 97 -7.82 -12.00 5.64
N ARG A 98 -6.84 -11.17 6.02
CA ARG A 98 -7.11 -9.80 6.46
C ARG A 98 -7.68 -8.92 5.34
N LYS A 99 -7.21 -9.10 4.12
CA LYS A 99 -7.76 -8.42 2.94
C LYS A 99 -9.23 -8.78 2.72
N GLU A 100 -9.57 -10.05 2.81
CA GLU A 100 -10.95 -10.54 2.62
C GLU A 100 -11.90 -9.95 3.67
N GLU A 101 -11.48 -9.93 4.94
CA GLU A 101 -12.23 -9.28 6.03
C GLU A 101 -12.48 -7.80 5.76
N LEU A 102 -11.43 -7.04 5.45
CA LEU A 102 -11.53 -5.61 5.18
C LEU A 102 -12.40 -5.32 3.96
N MET A 103 -12.25 -6.09 2.88
CA MET A 103 -13.07 -5.94 1.69
C MET A 103 -14.55 -6.24 1.99
N ALA A 104 -14.85 -7.22 2.85
CA ALA A 104 -16.22 -7.49 3.27
C ALA A 104 -16.80 -6.33 4.11
N GLU A 105 -16.02 -5.74 5.02
CA GLU A 105 -16.46 -4.60 5.85
C GLU A 105 -16.85 -3.38 5.01
N VAL A 106 -16.12 -3.10 3.93
CA VAL A 106 -16.43 -1.88 3.14
C VAL A 106 -17.40 -2.12 1.98
N MET A 107 -17.71 -3.37 1.67
CA MET A 107 -18.77 -3.72 0.73
C MET A 107 -20.12 -3.96 1.42
N ALA A 108 -20.12 -4.02 2.76
CA ALA A 108 -21.31 -4.07 3.61
C ALA A 108 -21.98 -2.69 3.75
#